data_AF-A0A7K1CRX6-F1
#
_entry.id   AF-A0A7K1CRX6-F1
#
_cell.length_a   1.000
_cell.length_b   1.000
_cell.length_c   1.000
_cell.angle_alpha   90.00
_cell.angle_beta   90.00
_cell.angle_gamma   90.00
#
_symmetry.space_group_name_H-M   'P 1'
#
loop_
_entity.id
_entity.type
_entity.pdbx_description
1 polymer ?
#
loop_
_entity_poly.entity_id
_entity_poly.type
_entity_poly.pdbx_seq_one_letter_code
_entity_poly.pdbx_strand_id
1 'polypeptide(L)'
;MISSAVLDTTSSLYDSHLSWAWITIIANGFAGVWALAAHKIQPLRTRALWWYTGAAQFTVFVQVAIGVAIVNKEKMEFPAFHAFYGFVSVMAVAIIYSYRHQLKGRVYLLYGFGGLFLMGLGIRAMLVGQSA
;
A
#
# COMPACT_ATOMS: atom_id res chain seq x y z
N MET A 1 -34.79 10.12 -10.25
CA MET A 1 -33.94 11.29 -10.60
C MET A 1 -32.88 11.40 -9.50
N ILE A 2 -31.72 10.77 -9.68
CA ILE A 2 -30.62 10.84 -8.71
C ILE A 2 -29.98 12.22 -8.87
N SER A 3 -29.84 12.97 -7.77
CA SER A 3 -29.27 14.32 -7.76
C SER A 3 -27.83 14.31 -8.28
N SER A 4 -27.47 15.27 -9.13
CA SER A 4 -26.11 15.45 -9.68
C SER A 4 -25.03 15.52 -8.59
N ALA A 5 -25.37 16.02 -7.41
CA ALA A 5 -24.47 16.06 -6.25
C ALA A 5 -24.06 14.66 -5.73
N VAL A 6 -24.93 13.65 -5.89
CA VAL A 6 -24.62 12.26 -5.50
C VAL A 6 -23.60 11.68 -6.48
N LEU A 7 -23.79 11.89 -7.78
CA LEU A 7 -22.85 11.44 -8.82
C LEU A 7 -21.45 12.06 -8.63
N ASP A 8 -21.36 13.36 -8.33
CA ASP A 8 -20.08 14.06 -8.07
C ASP A 8 -19.33 13.55 -6.83
N THR A 9 -20.05 13.12 -5.80
CA THR A 9 -19.40 12.60 -4.58
C THR A 9 -18.88 11.18 -4.78
N THR A 10 -19.57 10.38 -5.59
CA THR A 10 -19.18 8.99 -5.88
C THR A 10 -17.96 8.90 -6.78
N SER A 11 -17.86 9.75 -7.82
CA SER A 11 -16.66 9.87 -8.66
C SER A 11 -15.46 10.31 -7.82
N SER A 12 -15.64 11.30 -6.94
CA SER A 12 -14.57 11.82 -6.09
C SER A 12 -13.92 10.77 -5.18
N LEU A 13 -14.70 9.87 -4.55
CA LEU A 13 -14.14 8.83 -3.66
C LEU A 13 -13.40 7.74 -4.44
N TYR A 14 -13.93 7.33 -5.59
CA TYR A 14 -13.28 6.35 -6.45
C TYR A 14 -11.97 6.90 -7.04
N ASP A 15 -11.99 8.15 -7.53
CA ASP A 15 -10.80 8.84 -8.04
C ASP A 15 -9.75 9.02 -6.95
N SER A 16 -10.19 9.28 -5.71
CA SER A 16 -9.32 9.31 -4.53
C SER A 16 -8.68 7.96 -4.27
N HIS A 17 -9.46 6.86 -4.30
CA HIS A 17 -8.95 5.50 -4.11
C HIS A 17 -7.94 5.11 -5.21
N LEU A 18 -8.19 5.50 -6.46
CA LEU A 18 -7.28 5.25 -7.58
C LEU A 18 -5.98 6.05 -7.46
N SER A 19 -6.09 7.34 -7.14
CA SER A 19 -4.93 8.22 -6.95
C SER A 19 -4.07 7.73 -5.79
N TRP A 20 -4.71 7.29 -4.70
CA TRP A 20 -4.03 6.78 -3.52
C TRP A 20 -3.38 5.41 -3.75
N ALA A 21 -3.89 4.61 -4.69
CA ALA A 21 -3.27 3.35 -5.09
C ALA A 21 -1.86 3.60 -5.67
N TRP A 22 -1.72 4.60 -6.56
CA TRP A 22 -0.44 5.00 -7.11
C TRP A 22 0.53 5.53 -6.05
N ILE A 23 0.03 6.34 -5.12
CA ILE A 23 0.84 6.80 -3.97
C ILE A 23 1.37 5.60 -3.18
N THR A 24 0.51 4.62 -2.90
CA THR A 24 0.87 3.41 -2.16
C THR A 24 1.93 2.59 -2.90
N ILE A 25 1.74 2.36 -4.19
CA ILE A 25 2.65 1.57 -5.05
C ILE A 25 4.02 2.24 -5.13
N ILE A 26 4.06 3.52 -5.49
CA ILE A 26 5.32 4.24 -5.72
C ILE A 26 6.07 4.44 -4.40
N ALA A 27 5.39 4.83 -3.32
CA ALA A 27 6.03 5.06 -2.03
C ALA A 27 6.66 3.77 -1.47
N ASN A 28 5.94 2.65 -1.52
CA ASN A 28 6.48 1.38 -1.03
C ASN A 28 7.57 0.81 -1.95
N GLY A 29 7.43 1.00 -3.27
CA GLY A 29 8.48 0.66 -4.23
C GLY A 29 9.78 1.40 -3.95
N PHE A 30 9.70 2.72 -3.76
CA PHE A 30 10.86 3.55 -3.44
C PHE A 30 11.45 3.22 -2.07
N ALA A 31 10.61 2.98 -1.05
CA ALA A 31 11.08 2.53 0.27
C ALA A 31 11.84 1.20 0.17
N GLY A 32 11.32 0.28 -0.65
CA GLY A 32 11.95 -1.01 -0.93
C GLY A 32 13.32 -0.85 -1.59
N VAL A 33 13.39 -0.07 -2.67
CA VAL A 33 14.66 0.21 -3.38
C VAL A 33 15.67 0.89 -2.45
N TRP A 34 15.26 1.91 -1.69
CA TRP A 34 16.15 2.61 -0.76
C TRP A 34 16.65 1.66 0.33
N ALA A 35 15.80 0.86 0.95
CA ALA A 35 16.22 -0.11 1.96
C ALA A 35 17.18 -1.17 1.38
N LEU A 36 16.92 -1.70 0.17
CA LEU A 36 17.84 -2.62 -0.50
C LEU A 36 19.19 -1.95 -0.82
N ALA A 37 19.18 -0.71 -1.30
CA ALA A 37 20.40 0.05 -1.55
C ALA A 37 21.19 0.27 -0.24
N ALA A 38 20.51 0.62 0.85
CA ALA A 38 21.10 0.79 2.18
C ALA A 38 21.68 -0.51 2.77
N HIS A 39 21.27 -1.69 2.28
CA HIS A 39 21.90 -2.94 2.67
C HIS A 39 23.39 -2.97 2.25
N LYS A 40 23.72 -2.49 1.05
CA LYS A 40 25.09 -2.46 0.51
C LYS A 40 25.80 -1.13 0.74
N ILE A 41 25.08 -0.01 0.68
CA ILE A 41 25.62 1.35 0.68
C ILE A 41 25.41 1.98 2.07
N GLN A 42 26.47 2.02 2.89
CA GLN A 42 26.39 2.54 4.28
C GLN A 42 25.83 3.97 4.39
N PRO A 43 26.22 4.92 3.51
CA PRO A 43 25.70 6.29 3.60
C PRO A 43 24.17 6.43 3.47
N LEU A 44 23.48 5.44 2.88
CA LEU A 44 22.03 5.46 2.74
C LEU A 44 21.28 5.04 4.02
N ARG A 45 21.99 4.58 5.06
CA ARG A 45 21.44 4.12 6.34
C ARG A 45 21.08 5.28 7.27
N THR A 46 20.29 6.21 6.77
CA THR A 46 19.93 7.43 7.50
C THR A 46 18.66 7.24 8.32
N ARG A 47 18.40 8.16 9.26
CA ARG A 47 17.12 8.21 9.98
C ARG A 47 15.94 8.50 9.06
N ALA A 48 16.18 9.22 7.96
CA ALA A 48 15.15 9.57 6.97
C ALA A 48 14.55 8.32 6.30
N LEU A 49 15.36 7.29 6.04
CA LEU A 49 14.89 6.00 5.50
C LEU A 49 13.75 5.42 6.34
N TRP A 50 13.87 5.44 7.67
CA TRP A 50 12.88 4.82 8.56
C TRP A 50 11.58 5.62 8.66
N TRP A 51 11.69 6.95 8.71
CA TRP A 51 10.50 7.82 8.63
C TRP A 51 9.77 7.66 7.31
N TYR A 52 10.52 7.64 6.20
CA TYR A 52 9.96 7.42 4.88
C TYR A 52 9.30 6.05 4.77
N THR A 53 9.96 4.98 5.23
CA THR A 53 9.42 3.62 5.20
C THR A 53 8.13 3.50 6.02
N GLY A 54 8.10 4.11 7.21
CA GLY A 54 6.89 4.16 8.04
C GLY A 54 5.74 4.90 7.34
N ALA A 55 6.02 6.06 6.73
CA ALA A 55 5.04 6.82 5.98
C ALA A 55 4.54 6.05 4.75
N ALA A 56 5.44 5.41 3.99
CA ALA A 56 5.10 4.57 2.85
C ALA A 56 4.21 3.38 3.25
N GLN A 57 4.55 2.65 4.31
CA GLN A 57 3.70 1.56 4.80
C GLN A 57 2.35 2.04 5.33
N PHE A 58 2.30 3.24 5.91
CA PHE A 58 1.04 3.84 6.37
C PHE A 58 0.04 4.07 5.22
N THR A 59 0.52 4.38 4.01
CA THR A 59 -0.35 4.58 2.85
C THR A 59 -1.25 3.36 2.54
N VAL A 60 -0.77 2.14 2.85
CA VAL A 60 -1.54 0.89 2.70
C VAL A 60 -2.82 0.92 3.55
N PHE A 61 -2.73 1.40 4.78
CA PHE A 61 -3.89 1.48 5.68
C PHE A 61 -4.90 2.50 5.18
N VAL A 62 -4.42 3.65 4.67
CA VAL A 62 -5.30 4.66 4.09
C VAL A 62 -5.97 4.12 2.83
N GLN A 63 -5.25 3.42 1.96
CA GLN A 63 -5.81 2.78 0.77
C GLN A 63 -6.96 1.83 1.13
N VAL A 64 -6.72 0.92 2.09
CA VAL A 64 -7.73 -0.05 2.53
C VAL A 64 -8.90 0.63 3.22
N ALA A 65 -8.65 1.67 4.03
CA ALA A 65 -9.73 2.43 4.68
C ALA A 65 -10.65 3.12 3.67
N ILE A 66 -10.09 3.76 2.63
CA ILE A 66 -10.88 4.34 1.54
C ILE A 66 -11.67 3.25 0.81
N GLY A 67 -11.05 2.11 0.49
CA GLY A 67 -11.72 0.97 -0.14
C GLY A 67 -12.91 0.45 0.68
N VAL A 68 -12.73 0.29 1.99
CA VAL A 68 -13.80 -0.11 2.92
C VAL A 68 -14.91 0.94 2.99
N ALA A 69 -14.57 2.23 2.96
CA ALA A 69 -15.57 3.30 2.93
C ALA A 69 -16.43 3.25 1.66
N ILE A 70 -15.81 2.99 0.50
CA ILE A 70 -16.52 2.81 -0.78
C ILE A 70 -17.49 1.62 -0.71
N VAL A 71 -17.03 0.44 -0.25
CA VAL A 71 -17.91 -0.75 -0.10
C VAL A 71 -19.11 -0.44 0.79
N ASN A 72 -18.87 0.19 1.95
CA ASN A 72 -19.92 0.43 2.92
C ASN A 72 -20.97 1.43 2.43
N LYS A 73 -20.53 2.46 1.68
CA LYS A 73 -21.39 3.53 1.17
C LYS A 73 -22.14 3.11 -0.09
N GLU A 74 -21.43 2.55 -1.06
CA GLU A 74 -21.96 2.25 -2.40
C GLU A 74 -22.60 0.86 -2.49
N LYS A 75 -22.47 0.04 -1.43
CA LYS A 75 -22.96 -1.36 -1.37
C LYS A 75 -22.47 -2.21 -2.57
N MET A 76 -21.32 -1.85 -3.13
CA MET A 76 -20.72 -2.56 -4.26
C MET A 76 -20.06 -3.86 -3.78
N GLU A 77 -20.22 -4.91 -4.58
CA GLU A 77 -19.43 -6.12 -4.44
C GLU A 77 -18.13 -5.96 -5.23
N PHE A 78 -16.99 -6.06 -4.55
CA PHE A 78 -15.69 -6.08 -5.21
C PHE A 78 -15.24 -7.50 -5.54
N PRO A 79 -14.38 -7.67 -6.55
CA PRO A 79 -13.74 -8.96 -6.81
C PRO A 79 -13.04 -9.46 -5.56
N ALA A 80 -13.31 -10.71 -5.17
CA ALA A 80 -12.75 -11.31 -3.95
C ALA A 80 -11.22 -11.20 -3.90
N PHE A 81 -10.56 -11.32 -5.06
CA PHE A 81 -9.11 -11.17 -5.16
C PHE A 81 -8.61 -9.74 -4.91
N HIS A 82 -9.37 -8.69 -5.25
CA HIS A 82 -8.98 -7.31 -4.92
C HIS A 82 -8.94 -7.09 -3.40
N ALA A 83 -10.01 -7.49 -2.71
CA ALA A 83 -10.09 -7.43 -1.24
C ALA A 83 -8.99 -8.29 -0.59
N PHE A 84 -8.71 -9.47 -1.15
CA PHE A 84 -7.62 -10.34 -0.69
C PHE A 84 -6.26 -9.64 -0.73
N TYR A 85 -5.88 -9.01 -1.85
CA TYR A 85 -4.58 -8.32 -1.93
C TYR A 85 -4.49 -7.12 -0.97
N GLY A 86 -5.60 -6.40 -0.74
CA GLY A 86 -5.68 -5.35 0.28
C GLY A 86 -5.39 -5.89 1.69
N PHE A 87 -6.05 -6.99 2.07
CA PHE A 87 -5.83 -7.65 3.36
C PHE A 87 -4.38 -8.17 3.50
N VAL A 88 -3.86 -8.86 2.48
CA VAL A 88 -2.47 -9.37 2.47
C VAL A 88 -1.48 -8.23 2.63
N SER A 89 -1.74 -7.05 2.05
CA SER A 89 -0.87 -5.88 2.18
C SER A 89 -0.79 -5.39 3.64
N VAL A 90 -1.93 -5.32 4.34
CA VAL A 90 -1.95 -4.95 5.77
C VAL A 90 -1.22 -5.99 6.62
N MET A 91 -1.46 -7.29 6.36
CA MET A 91 -0.76 -8.36 7.06
C MET A 91 0.75 -8.34 6.79
N ALA A 92 1.16 -8.05 5.56
CA ALA A 92 2.57 -7.93 5.20
C ALA A 92 3.26 -6.81 6.01
N VAL A 93 2.64 -5.64 6.17
CA VAL A 93 3.16 -4.57 7.03
C VAL A 93 3.32 -5.05 8.48
N ALA A 94 2.31 -5.74 9.03
CA ALA A 94 2.35 -6.27 10.39
C ALA A 94 3.47 -7.31 10.58
N ILE A 95 3.66 -8.20 9.61
CA ILE A 95 4.73 -9.22 9.62
C ILE A 95 6.11 -8.54 9.54
N ILE A 96 6.30 -7.62 8.60
CA ILE A 96 7.56 -6.87 8.45
C ILE A 96 7.91 -6.18 9.78
N TYR A 97 6.95 -5.50 10.39
CA TYR A 97 7.17 -4.84 11.67
C TYR A 97 7.52 -5.85 12.77
N SER A 98 6.75 -6.94 12.92
CA SER A 98 6.93 -7.95 13.96
C SER A 98 8.31 -8.62 13.91
N TYR A 99 8.84 -8.85 12.72
CA TYR A 99 10.14 -9.51 12.52
C TYR A 99 11.34 -8.55 12.55
N ARG A 100 11.15 -7.23 12.63
CA ARG A 100 12.25 -6.24 12.57
C ARG A 100 13.37 -6.48 13.60
N HIS A 101 13.00 -6.96 14.79
CA HIS A 101 13.96 -7.26 15.86
C HIS A 101 14.63 -8.62 15.67
N GLN A 102 13.86 -9.62 15.23
CA GLN A 102 14.37 -10.97 14.94
C GLN A 102 15.36 -10.95 13.76
N LEU A 103 15.14 -10.08 12.79
CA LEU A 103 15.97 -9.91 11.60
C LEU A 103 16.86 -8.66 11.67
N LYS A 104 17.31 -8.24 12.85
CA LYS A 104 18.12 -7.00 13.02
C LYS A 104 19.33 -6.93 12.07
N GLY A 105 20.04 -8.05 11.88
CA GLY A 105 21.18 -8.13 10.94
C GLY A 105 20.81 -8.08 9.45
N ARG A 106 19.53 -8.30 9.12
CA ARG A 106 18.98 -8.31 7.76
C ARG A 106 17.80 -7.35 7.59
N VAL A 107 17.69 -6.35 8.48
CA VAL A 107 16.52 -5.47 8.56
C VAL A 107 16.30 -4.69 7.25
N TYR A 108 17.38 -4.27 6.59
CA TYR A 108 17.32 -3.61 5.29
C TYR A 108 16.81 -4.52 4.16
N LEU A 109 17.07 -5.83 4.23
CA LEU A 109 16.51 -6.79 3.28
C LEU A 109 15.03 -7.04 3.58
N LEU A 110 14.66 -7.13 4.86
CA LEU A 110 13.27 -7.29 5.29
C LEU A 110 12.39 -6.13 4.80
N TYR A 111 12.80 -4.89 5.06
CA TYR A 111 12.06 -3.71 4.59
C TYR A 111 12.24 -3.47 3.08
N GLY A 112 13.37 -3.87 2.51
CA GLY A 112 13.65 -3.77 1.08
C GLY A 112 12.73 -4.64 0.23
N PHE A 113 12.77 -5.95 0.44
CA PHE A 113 11.86 -6.87 -0.22
C PHE A 113 10.42 -6.67 0.23
N GLY A 114 10.19 -6.30 1.49
CA GLY A 114 8.87 -5.97 2.00
C GLY A 114 8.21 -4.80 1.25
N GLY A 115 8.94 -3.71 1.02
CA GLY A 115 8.44 -2.56 0.25
C GLY A 115 8.15 -2.92 -1.22
N LEU A 116 9.05 -3.66 -1.87
CA LEU A 116 8.81 -4.14 -3.25
C LEU A 116 7.64 -5.12 -3.34
N PHE A 117 7.44 -5.95 -2.31
CA PHE A 117 6.31 -6.86 -2.23
C PHE A 117 4.99 -6.09 -2.12
N LEU A 118 4.92 -5.07 -1.26
CA LEU A 118 3.74 -4.19 -1.13
C LEU A 118 3.44 -3.44 -2.45
N MET A 119 4.47 -2.96 -3.15
CA MET A 119 4.33 -2.40 -4.50
C MET A 119 3.71 -3.42 -5.46
N GLY A 120 4.22 -4.66 -5.49
CA GLY A 120 3.71 -5.73 -6.35
C GLY A 120 2.26 -6.10 -6.04
N LEU A 121 1.88 -6.18 -4.76
CA LEU A 121 0.50 -6.40 -4.34
C LEU A 121 -0.43 -5.28 -4.81
N GLY A 122 -0.01 -4.01 -4.69
CA GLY A 122 -0.78 -2.87 -5.16
C GLY A 122 -1.02 -2.91 -6.67
N ILE A 123 0.02 -3.20 -7.46
CA ILE A 123 -0.10 -3.38 -8.92
C ILE A 123 -1.08 -4.51 -9.24
N ARG A 124 -0.95 -5.66 -8.56
CA ARG A 124 -1.84 -6.80 -8.78
C ARG A 124 -3.29 -6.49 -8.42
N ALA A 125 -3.51 -5.75 -7.33
CA ALA A 125 -4.83 -5.30 -6.90
C ALA A 125 -5.48 -4.37 -7.94
N MET A 126 -4.71 -3.49 -8.58
CA MET A 126 -5.21 -2.64 -9.68
C MET A 126 -5.60 -3.46 -10.91
N LEU A 127 -4.75 -4.39 -11.35
CA LEU A 127 -5.02 -5.21 -12.55
C LEU A 127 -6.24 -6.11 -12.37
N VAL A 128 -6.40 -6.70 -11.18
CA VAL A 128 -7.55 -7.54 -10.86
C VAL A 128 -8.81 -6.72 -10.58
N GLY A 129 -8.68 -5.49 -10.08
CA GLY A 129 -9.80 -4.56 -9.92
C GLY A 129 -10.36 -4.02 -11.25
N GLN A 130 -9.56 -3.99 -12.32
CA GLN A 130 -9.99 -3.54 -13.66
C GLN A 130 -10.68 -4.64 -14.49
N SER A 131 -10.55 -5.91 -14.09
CA SER A 131 -11.03 -7.06 -14.86
C SER A 131 -12.39 -7.60 -14.40
N ALA A 132 -13.11 -6.82 -13.59
CA ALA A 132 -14.45 -7.11 -13.12
C ALA A 132 -15.38 -5.93 -13.39
#